data_AF-A0A9D9ZCA4-F1
#
_entry.id   AF-A0A9D9ZCA4-F1
#
_cell.length_a   1.000
_cell.length_b   1.000
_cell.length_c   1.000
_cell.angle_alpha   90.00
_cell.angle_beta   90.00
_cell.angle_gamma   90.00
#
_symmetry.space_group_name_H-M   'P 1'
#
loop_
_entity.id
_entity.type
_entity.pdbx_description
1 polymer ?
#
loop_
_entity_poly.entity_id
_entity_poly.type
_entity_poly.pdbx_seq_one_letter_code
_entity_poly.pdbx_strand_id
1 'polypeptide(L)'
;MKIRRLYITFILCAFCVISCTEKSDIADNSYSNNISDTAIGISAETDSMKTRSVTSSPFSIESSADLQANGFKVYAYYHGTSNFVNASQCLYTLMDSVNVKYNNGAWVYDGDTRYWPTGKNMLSFFATSYNPNLGSGQLTLNKNTNTGNPEITYIASTDLDKQEDILWGTRSNGMPYTNETRPSDETVHWHFKHALAKIIPAISSTLYTEPYSTTVTYSATSQGLDYIQTKYLIKSITISNANKQATLSLQNSTANTPTWNNKIGTIDYLLDTELNSDIRYTQTTDQTNSYNWNKAGIYTTTTTLLPERQYLTLIPKLAAENGNLRISITYEALTQITEQKQTRDRSWWWYGDWYNTGNPTTTYTNKESIVSGDINTDFIGGRKYQLNINIQANYIELTAIAQPWEEVSQIIDTETNLITIAPGGGIEFDAVQYGDSIDRTNGIVYLRNKTCALNFNIATPLGATWRAALIQSGDIDAFQFVDENGTVLSNQNPQGNVGTQATLRIRAKNATNNTDNSAILRIYVIQPNQSTIVKTLTGSDIFKEYKFIEPANVKN
;
A
#
# COMPACT_ATOMS: atom_id res chain seq x y z
N MET A 1 -87.14 18.13 -7.77
CA MET A 1 -85.81 17.53 -7.96
C MET A 1 -84.95 17.91 -6.76
N LYS A 2 -84.52 16.88 -6.00
CA LYS A 2 -83.68 16.86 -4.76
C LYS A 2 -83.64 18.08 -3.83
N ILE A 3 -84.38 17.96 -2.74
CA ILE A 3 -84.18 18.61 -1.43
C ILE A 3 -82.99 17.93 -0.72
N ARG A 4 -82.08 18.69 -0.09
CA ARG A 4 -81.50 18.31 1.20
C ARG A 4 -81.27 19.55 2.08
N ARG A 5 -81.96 19.53 3.23
CA ARG A 5 -81.82 20.40 4.39
C ARG A 5 -80.63 19.96 5.26
N LEU A 6 -79.96 20.96 5.82
CA LEU A 6 -79.64 21.17 7.25
C LEU A 6 -79.83 19.97 8.22
N TYR A 7 -78.84 19.70 9.09
CA TYR A 7 -78.94 19.58 10.57
C TYR A 7 -77.56 19.18 11.16
N ILE A 8 -76.87 20.07 11.88
CA ILE A 8 -76.65 20.17 13.35
C ILE A 8 -76.04 18.90 14.03
N THR A 9 -74.99 19.16 14.83
CA THR A 9 -74.71 18.70 16.24
C THR A 9 -73.53 17.75 16.52
N PHE A 10 -72.72 18.19 17.51
CA PHE A 10 -71.88 17.50 18.50
C PHE A 10 -71.80 15.96 18.53
N ILE A 11 -70.57 15.43 18.66
CA ILE A 11 -70.18 14.15 19.33
C ILE A 11 -68.72 14.34 19.81
N LEU A 12 -68.36 14.47 21.10
CA LEU A 12 -68.35 13.53 22.25
C LEU A 12 -67.46 12.28 22.08
N CYS A 13 -66.44 12.18 22.93
CA CYS A 13 -65.60 11.04 23.34
C CYS A 13 -65.83 9.65 22.69
N ALA A 14 -64.73 9.03 22.24
CA ALA A 14 -64.56 7.58 22.32
C ALA A 14 -63.10 7.26 22.69
N PHE A 15 -62.91 6.83 23.94
CA PHE A 15 -61.83 5.93 24.33
C PHE A 15 -61.88 4.70 23.40
N CYS A 16 -60.90 4.56 22.52
CA CYS A 16 -60.61 3.29 21.88
C CYS A 16 -59.19 2.89 22.25
N VAL A 17 -59.13 2.15 23.35
CA VAL A 17 -58.11 1.16 23.65
C VAL A 17 -57.96 0.28 22.40
N ILE A 18 -56.87 0.45 21.66
CA ILE A 18 -56.48 -0.50 20.62
C ILE A 18 -55.17 -1.12 21.07
N SER A 19 -55.37 -2.28 21.70
CA SER A 19 -54.51 -3.46 21.71
C SER A 19 -53.01 -3.21 21.65
N CYS A 20 -52.36 -3.46 22.78
CA CYS A 20 -51.16 -4.29 22.78
C CYS A 20 -51.40 -5.50 21.87
N THR A 21 -50.91 -5.43 20.63
CA THR A 21 -50.30 -6.61 20.05
C THR A 21 -48.90 -6.64 20.63
N GLU A 22 -48.77 -7.31 21.78
CA GLU A 22 -47.51 -7.86 22.23
C GLU A 22 -46.94 -8.66 21.06
N LYS A 23 -46.03 -8.03 20.32
CA LYS A 23 -45.02 -8.80 19.63
C LYS A 23 -44.18 -9.36 20.77
N SER A 24 -44.46 -10.61 21.12
CA SER A 24 -43.67 -11.43 22.03
C SER A 24 -42.29 -11.69 21.39
N ASP A 25 -41.51 -10.64 21.21
CA ASP A 25 -40.08 -10.72 21.35
C ASP A 25 -39.89 -10.57 22.86
N ILE A 26 -39.37 -11.62 23.53
CA ILE A 26 -38.88 -11.48 24.89
C ILE A 26 -37.81 -10.39 24.81
N ALA A 27 -38.20 -9.14 25.06
CA ALA A 27 -37.28 -8.02 25.16
C ALA A 27 -36.41 -8.36 26.36
N ASP A 28 -35.20 -8.85 26.08
CA ASP A 28 -34.18 -9.01 27.09
C ASP A 28 -33.90 -7.63 27.68
N ASN A 29 -34.57 -7.34 28.80
CA ASN A 29 -34.52 -6.07 29.53
C ASN A 29 -33.14 -5.82 30.18
N SER A 30 -32.14 -6.67 29.91
CA SER A 30 -30.79 -6.54 30.46
C SER A 30 -30.08 -5.27 29.99
N TYR A 31 -30.34 -4.79 28.78
CA TYR A 31 -29.80 -3.51 28.32
C TYR A 31 -30.61 -2.32 28.86
N SER A 32 -31.94 -2.31 28.68
CA SER A 32 -32.82 -1.17 29.04
C SER A 32 -32.74 -0.73 30.50
N ASN A 33 -32.44 -1.66 31.43
CA ASN A 33 -32.25 -1.35 32.84
C ASN A 33 -30.87 -0.78 33.20
N ASN A 34 -29.91 -0.77 32.27
CA ASN A 34 -28.52 -0.37 32.49
C ASN A 34 -28.08 0.76 31.57
N ILE A 35 -29.00 1.55 31.05
CA ILE A 35 -28.73 2.67 30.13
C ILE A 35 -28.43 3.96 30.91
N SER A 36 -27.44 4.74 30.47
CA SER A 36 -27.21 6.12 30.95
C SER A 36 -27.99 7.14 30.12
N ASP A 37 -28.06 8.39 30.58
CA ASP A 37 -28.58 9.52 29.80
C ASP A 37 -27.58 10.05 28.75
N THR A 38 -26.39 9.44 28.65
CA THR A 38 -25.32 9.85 27.74
C THR A 38 -25.43 9.16 26.38
N ALA A 39 -25.71 9.92 25.33
CA ALA A 39 -25.73 9.41 23.96
C ALA A 39 -24.33 8.96 23.51
N ILE A 40 -24.28 7.93 22.67
CA ILE A 40 -23.02 7.48 22.05
C ILE A 40 -22.66 8.47 20.94
N GLY A 41 -21.56 9.20 21.12
CA GLY A 41 -20.95 10.01 20.07
C GLY A 41 -20.16 9.14 19.08
N ILE A 42 -20.11 9.58 17.82
CA ILE A 42 -19.26 8.98 16.80
C ILE A 42 -18.38 10.06 16.20
N SER A 43 -17.10 9.75 16.04
CA SER A 43 -16.23 10.46 15.13
C SER A 43 -15.56 9.45 14.20
N ALA A 44 -15.15 9.93 13.04
CA ALA A 44 -14.35 9.13 12.13
C ALA A 44 -13.41 10.04 11.35
N GLU A 45 -12.21 9.53 11.17
CA GLU A 45 -11.23 10.03 10.24
C GLU A 45 -10.72 8.89 9.37
N THR A 46 -10.28 9.27 8.18
CA THR A 46 -9.36 8.44 7.42
C THR A 46 -7.99 9.07 7.60
N ASP A 47 -6.95 8.25 7.60
CA ASP A 47 -5.67 8.79 7.18
C ASP A 47 -5.84 9.32 5.73
N SER A 48 -5.06 10.30 5.27
CA SER A 48 -5.18 10.80 3.90
C SER A 48 -4.88 9.66 2.90
N MET A 49 -5.88 9.12 2.20
CA MET A 49 -5.80 7.77 1.65
C MET A 49 -6.40 7.69 0.26
N LYS A 50 -5.59 7.72 -0.81
CA LYS A 50 -6.11 7.51 -2.16
C LYS A 50 -6.63 6.08 -2.38
N THR A 51 -7.96 5.88 -2.40
CA THR A 51 -8.72 4.68 -2.83
C THR A 51 -8.92 4.65 -4.37
N ARG A 52 -9.74 3.73 -4.90
CA ARG A 52 -9.99 3.59 -6.34
C ARG A 52 -11.46 3.88 -6.62
N SER A 53 -11.73 4.80 -7.53
CA SER A 53 -13.03 5.00 -8.18
C SER A 53 -12.82 5.10 -9.67
N VAL A 54 -13.33 4.16 -10.46
CA VAL A 54 -13.32 4.32 -11.91
C VAL A 54 -14.73 4.13 -12.46
N THR A 55 -15.61 5.02 -12.07
CA THR A 55 -16.64 5.52 -12.98
C THR A 55 -16.73 7.03 -12.80
N SER A 56 -17.26 7.73 -13.81
CA SER A 56 -17.41 9.19 -13.91
C SER A 56 -18.36 9.83 -12.89
N SER A 57 -18.57 9.20 -11.73
CA SER A 57 -19.23 9.73 -10.55
C SER A 57 -18.65 9.03 -9.31
N PRO A 58 -18.17 9.74 -8.27
CA PRO A 58 -17.09 9.22 -7.44
C PRO A 58 -17.65 8.36 -6.30
N PHE A 59 -17.28 7.09 -6.26
CA PHE A 59 -17.04 6.46 -4.97
C PHE A 59 -15.55 6.17 -4.88
N SER A 60 -14.82 7.11 -4.30
CA SER A 60 -13.44 6.97 -3.88
C SER A 60 -13.40 7.62 -2.51
N ILE A 61 -12.99 6.92 -1.47
CA ILE A 61 -12.67 7.51 -0.17
C ILE A 61 -11.19 7.93 -0.19
N GLU A 62 -10.84 9.01 -0.91
CA GLU A 62 -9.44 9.48 -1.02
C GLU A 62 -8.93 10.22 0.23
N SER A 63 -9.85 10.61 1.11
CA SER A 63 -9.63 11.57 2.17
C SER A 63 -10.76 11.53 3.20
N SER A 64 -10.57 12.23 4.32
CA SER A 64 -11.63 12.41 5.30
C SER A 64 -12.86 13.11 4.70
N ALA A 65 -12.69 13.98 3.71
CA ALA A 65 -13.82 14.62 3.01
C ALA A 65 -14.63 13.61 2.18
N ASP A 66 -13.96 12.63 1.59
CA ASP A 66 -14.65 11.60 0.83
C ASP A 66 -15.34 10.58 1.75
N LEU A 67 -14.74 10.25 2.90
CA LEU A 67 -15.43 9.46 3.92
C LEU A 67 -16.68 10.21 4.38
N GLN A 68 -16.60 11.54 4.59
CA GLN A 68 -17.75 12.37 4.96
C GLN A 68 -18.87 12.31 3.90
N ALA A 69 -18.52 12.35 2.62
CA ALA A 69 -19.48 12.26 1.52
C ALA A 69 -20.19 10.89 1.46
N ASN A 70 -19.49 9.81 1.81
CA ASN A 70 -19.94 8.45 1.59
C ASN A 70 -20.52 7.76 2.84
N GLY A 71 -20.04 8.13 4.02
CA GLY A 71 -20.40 7.49 5.27
C GLY A 71 -19.77 6.11 5.47
N PHE A 72 -20.29 5.38 6.45
CA PHE A 72 -19.84 4.03 6.80
C PHE A 72 -20.94 3.26 7.54
N LYS A 73 -20.69 1.99 7.83
CA LYS A 73 -21.58 1.09 8.57
C LYS A 73 -21.00 0.78 9.94
N VAL A 74 -21.84 0.69 10.96
CA VAL A 74 -21.45 0.35 12.34
C VAL A 74 -22.27 -0.80 12.88
N TYR A 75 -21.58 -1.67 13.61
CA TYR A 75 -22.12 -2.73 14.45
C TYR A 75 -21.73 -2.45 15.91
N ALA A 76 -22.63 -2.73 16.84
CA ALA A 76 -22.41 -2.51 18.26
C ALA A 76 -23.12 -3.59 19.08
N TYR A 77 -22.39 -4.20 20.00
CA TYR A 77 -22.87 -5.32 20.79
C TYR A 77 -22.68 -5.05 22.28
N TYR A 78 -23.75 -5.22 23.04
CA TYR A 78 -23.76 -5.14 24.49
C TYR A 78 -23.58 -6.52 25.10
N HIS A 79 -22.61 -6.63 26.00
CA HIS A 79 -22.20 -7.92 26.60
C HIS A 79 -22.03 -7.84 28.12
N GLY A 80 -22.62 -6.82 28.76
CA GLY A 80 -22.56 -6.63 30.21
C GLY A 80 -21.13 -6.40 30.68
N THR A 81 -20.74 -7.03 31.80
CA THR A 81 -19.42 -6.84 32.43
C THR A 81 -18.37 -7.88 32.01
N SER A 82 -18.76 -8.89 31.23
CA SER A 82 -17.83 -9.93 30.75
C SER A 82 -17.12 -9.46 29.50
N ASN A 83 -15.92 -9.97 29.20
CA ASN A 83 -15.26 -9.64 27.94
C ASN A 83 -16.03 -10.19 26.74
N PHE A 84 -16.12 -9.40 25.68
CA PHE A 84 -16.63 -9.76 24.38
C PHE A 84 -15.83 -10.92 23.79
N VAL A 85 -16.53 -12.01 23.52
CA VAL A 85 -15.98 -13.18 22.82
C VAL A 85 -16.43 -13.13 21.36
N ASN A 86 -17.75 -13.04 21.16
CA ASN A 86 -18.39 -12.90 19.85
C ASN A 86 -19.83 -12.37 19.98
N ALA A 87 -20.40 -11.96 18.85
CA ALA A 87 -21.75 -11.40 18.77
C ALA A 87 -22.87 -12.39 19.18
N SER A 88 -22.74 -13.69 18.88
CA SER A 88 -23.73 -14.71 19.27
C SER A 88 -23.87 -14.89 20.77
N GLN A 89 -22.86 -14.50 21.55
CA GLN A 89 -22.85 -14.57 23.02
C GLN A 89 -23.18 -13.23 23.69
N CYS A 90 -23.49 -12.20 22.90
CA CYS A 90 -23.86 -10.91 23.45
C CYS A 90 -25.30 -10.92 23.96
N LEU A 91 -25.55 -10.09 24.98
CA LEU A 91 -26.87 -9.95 25.59
C LEU A 91 -27.82 -9.16 24.68
N TYR A 92 -27.28 -8.18 23.94
CA TYR A 92 -28.09 -7.35 23.06
C TYR A 92 -27.27 -6.81 21.87
N THR A 93 -27.86 -6.80 20.68
CA THR A 93 -27.28 -6.13 19.50
C THR A 93 -27.85 -4.72 19.41
N LEU A 94 -27.03 -3.72 19.67
CA LEU A 94 -27.42 -2.31 19.75
C LEU A 94 -27.40 -1.62 18.37
N MET A 95 -26.43 -1.98 17.53
CA MET A 95 -26.34 -1.53 16.14
C MET A 95 -26.06 -2.76 15.26
N ASP A 96 -26.83 -2.91 14.19
CA ASP A 96 -26.65 -3.95 13.18
C ASP A 96 -26.58 -3.32 11.79
N SER A 97 -25.36 -3.17 11.26
CA SER A 97 -25.10 -2.51 9.97
C SER A 97 -25.75 -1.11 9.87
N VAL A 98 -25.72 -0.33 10.95
CA VAL A 98 -26.30 1.01 11.01
C VAL A 98 -25.49 1.98 10.16
N ASN A 99 -26.14 2.76 9.32
CA ASN A 99 -25.46 3.79 8.52
C ASN A 99 -25.02 4.95 9.40
N VAL A 100 -23.82 5.46 9.16
CA VAL A 100 -23.31 6.72 9.70
C VAL A 100 -23.01 7.64 8.54
N LYS A 101 -23.47 8.89 8.62
CA LYS A 101 -23.32 9.92 7.60
C LYS A 101 -22.77 11.19 8.24
N TYR A 102 -22.07 12.00 7.46
CA TYR A 102 -21.65 13.33 7.90
C TYR A 102 -22.73 14.35 7.53
N ASN A 103 -23.21 15.11 8.51
CA ASN A 103 -24.25 16.12 8.33
C ASN A 103 -23.98 17.32 9.24
N ASN A 104 -24.04 18.54 8.69
CA ASN A 104 -23.89 19.80 9.43
C ASN A 104 -22.66 19.86 10.35
N GLY A 105 -21.51 19.34 9.89
CA GLY A 105 -20.27 19.37 10.65
C GLY A 105 -20.09 18.26 11.68
N ALA A 106 -21.01 17.28 11.75
CA ALA A 106 -20.94 16.17 12.68
C ALA A 106 -21.28 14.82 12.03
N TRP A 107 -20.76 13.74 12.61
CA TRP A 107 -21.14 12.37 12.25
C TRP A 107 -22.43 11.99 12.96
N VAL A 108 -23.40 11.46 12.22
CA VAL A 108 -24.72 11.06 12.74
C VAL A 108 -25.07 9.68 12.20
N TYR A 109 -25.58 8.81 13.06
CA TYR A 109 -26.06 7.50 12.67
C TYR A 109 -27.58 7.48 12.46
N ASP A 110 -28.05 6.62 11.56
CA ASP A 110 -29.48 6.45 11.29
C ASP A 110 -30.20 5.77 12.48
N GLY A 111 -31.48 6.12 12.67
CA GLY A 111 -32.39 5.55 13.67
C GLY A 111 -32.39 6.28 15.02
N ASP A 112 -32.92 5.61 16.04
CA ASP A 112 -33.03 6.18 17.39
C ASP A 112 -31.66 6.37 18.06
N THR A 113 -31.55 7.40 18.90
CA THR A 113 -30.36 7.65 19.73
C THR A 113 -30.06 6.44 20.60
N ARG A 114 -28.79 6.03 20.59
CA ARG A 114 -28.26 4.93 21.41
C ARG A 114 -27.36 5.53 22.49
N TYR A 115 -27.31 4.90 23.64
CA TYR A 115 -26.73 5.46 24.86
C TYR A 115 -25.66 4.55 25.43
N TRP A 116 -24.69 5.12 26.14
CA TRP A 116 -23.71 4.31 26.84
C TRP A 116 -24.36 3.57 28.01
N PRO A 117 -23.95 2.32 28.30
CA PRO A 117 -24.42 1.64 29.49
C PRO A 117 -23.75 2.21 30.76
N THR A 118 -24.38 2.03 31.91
CA THR A 118 -23.89 2.51 33.20
C THR A 118 -22.88 1.55 33.84
N GLY A 119 -22.06 2.08 34.74
CA GLY A 119 -21.16 1.29 35.58
C GLY A 119 -20.05 0.60 34.79
N LYS A 120 -19.85 -0.70 35.05
CA LYS A 120 -18.80 -1.52 34.41
C LYS A 120 -19.29 -2.27 33.17
N ASN A 121 -20.50 -1.99 32.72
CA ASN A 121 -21.04 -2.63 31.54
C ASN A 121 -20.33 -2.10 30.28
N MET A 122 -20.18 -2.96 29.28
CA MET A 122 -19.33 -2.70 28.12
C MET A 122 -20.06 -2.91 26.80
N LEU A 123 -19.60 -2.17 25.80
CA LEU A 123 -19.96 -2.31 24.39
C LEU A 123 -18.74 -2.72 23.57
N SER A 124 -18.96 -3.46 22.50
CA SER A 124 -17.95 -3.70 21.47
C SER A 124 -18.48 -3.22 20.13
N PHE A 125 -17.64 -2.50 19.38
CA PHE A 125 -18.01 -1.86 18.12
C PHE A 125 -17.13 -2.34 16.96
N PHE A 126 -17.73 -2.38 15.77
CA PHE A 126 -17.03 -2.67 14.52
C PHE A 126 -17.57 -1.79 13.40
N ALA A 127 -16.70 -1.39 12.47
CA ALA A 127 -17.11 -0.50 11.38
C ALA A 127 -16.44 -0.85 10.04
N THR A 128 -17.11 -0.46 8.96
CA THR A 128 -16.60 -0.61 7.59
C THR A 128 -17.15 0.47 6.67
N SER A 129 -16.37 0.85 5.65
CA SER A 129 -16.83 1.67 4.55
C SER A 129 -16.44 1.03 3.22
N TYR A 130 -17.30 1.19 2.21
CA TYR A 130 -17.19 0.61 0.88
C TYR A 130 -18.19 1.31 -0.05
N ASN A 131 -18.07 1.09 -1.36
CA ASN A 131 -18.93 1.69 -2.36
C ASN A 131 -20.38 1.21 -2.24
N PRO A 132 -21.34 2.06 -1.86
CA PRO A 132 -22.74 1.65 -1.74
C PRO A 132 -23.37 1.29 -3.10
N ASN A 133 -22.75 1.69 -4.22
CA ASN A 133 -23.22 1.38 -5.57
C ASN A 133 -22.65 0.06 -6.12
N LEU A 134 -21.80 -0.65 -5.38
CA LEU A 134 -21.39 -2.01 -5.76
C LEU A 134 -22.64 -2.90 -5.87
N GLY A 135 -22.70 -3.68 -6.94
CA GLY A 135 -23.76 -4.67 -7.09
C GLY A 135 -23.76 -5.63 -5.89
N SER A 136 -24.94 -5.98 -5.39
CA SER A 136 -25.12 -6.86 -4.22
C SER A 136 -24.46 -8.25 -4.37
N GLY A 137 -24.09 -8.65 -5.58
CA GLY A 137 -23.32 -9.86 -5.86
C GLY A 137 -21.80 -9.71 -5.77
N GLN A 138 -21.25 -8.49 -5.70
CA GLN A 138 -19.81 -8.23 -5.58
C GLN A 138 -19.37 -8.00 -4.13
N LEU A 139 -20.23 -7.40 -3.31
CA LEU A 139 -19.99 -7.20 -1.89
C LEU A 139 -21.26 -7.51 -1.10
N THR A 140 -21.11 -8.31 -0.06
CA THR A 140 -22.22 -8.64 0.85
C THR A 140 -21.78 -8.41 2.29
N LEU A 141 -22.57 -7.63 3.02
CA LEU A 141 -22.47 -7.55 4.48
C LEU A 141 -23.16 -8.77 5.07
N ASN A 142 -22.42 -9.58 5.80
CA ASN A 142 -22.90 -10.82 6.37
C ASN A 142 -22.49 -10.95 7.84
N LYS A 143 -22.93 -12.04 8.47
CA LYS A 143 -22.48 -12.45 9.79
C LYS A 143 -21.87 -13.82 9.69
N ASN A 144 -20.83 -14.05 10.47
CA ASN A 144 -20.26 -15.37 10.66
C ASN A 144 -21.33 -16.31 11.22
N THR A 145 -21.59 -17.44 10.58
CA THR A 145 -22.71 -18.33 10.95
C THR A 145 -22.54 -18.98 12.32
N ASN A 146 -21.30 -19.12 12.81
CA ASN A 146 -21.00 -19.74 14.10
C ASN A 146 -20.93 -18.71 15.24
N THR A 147 -20.42 -17.52 14.96
CA THR A 147 -20.09 -16.51 15.97
C THR A 147 -20.98 -15.26 15.92
N GLY A 148 -21.78 -15.10 14.87
CA GLY A 148 -22.65 -13.93 14.66
C GLY A 148 -21.88 -12.64 14.33
N ASN A 149 -20.55 -12.68 14.35
CA ASN A 149 -19.70 -11.52 14.16
C ASN A 149 -19.87 -10.92 12.77
N PRO A 150 -19.76 -9.58 12.63
CA PRO A 150 -19.93 -8.93 11.34
C PRO A 150 -18.76 -9.25 10.41
N GLU A 151 -19.10 -9.62 9.19
CA GLU A 151 -18.19 -10.03 8.13
C GLU A 151 -18.57 -9.34 6.81
N ILE A 152 -17.59 -9.21 5.92
CA ILE A 152 -17.80 -8.70 4.57
C ILE A 152 -17.28 -9.71 3.57
N THR A 153 -18.16 -10.24 2.74
CA THR A 153 -17.75 -11.08 1.61
C THR A 153 -17.53 -10.19 0.39
N TYR A 154 -16.36 -10.30 -0.23
CA TYR A 154 -15.99 -9.54 -1.42
C TYR A 154 -15.59 -10.48 -2.56
N ILE A 155 -16.05 -10.17 -3.77
CA ILE A 155 -15.69 -10.84 -5.01
C ILE A 155 -14.99 -9.82 -5.91
N ALA A 156 -13.69 -10.04 -6.16
CA ALA A 156 -12.88 -9.21 -7.02
C ALA A 156 -13.36 -9.26 -8.47
N SER A 157 -13.23 -8.13 -9.17
CA SER A 157 -13.59 -7.97 -10.58
C SER A 157 -12.36 -8.02 -11.48
N THR A 158 -12.47 -8.69 -12.63
CA THR A 158 -11.44 -8.64 -13.71
C THR A 158 -11.46 -7.28 -14.42
N ASP A 159 -12.63 -6.65 -14.49
CA ASP A 159 -12.76 -5.26 -14.91
C ASP A 159 -12.15 -4.39 -13.82
N LEU A 160 -11.01 -3.78 -14.17
CA LEU A 160 -10.26 -2.95 -13.27
C LEU A 160 -11.18 -1.82 -12.74
N ASP A 161 -12.02 -1.24 -13.59
CA ASP A 161 -12.85 -0.08 -13.22
C ASP A 161 -13.93 -0.40 -12.18
N LYS A 162 -14.20 -1.69 -11.96
CA LYS A 162 -15.12 -2.21 -10.95
C LYS A 162 -14.41 -2.80 -9.72
N GLN A 163 -13.10 -2.63 -9.59
CA GLN A 163 -12.39 -2.99 -8.36
C GLN A 163 -12.72 -2.02 -7.24
N GLU A 164 -12.78 -2.55 -6.02
CA GLU A 164 -13.17 -1.80 -4.83
C GLU A 164 -11.97 -1.56 -3.93
N ASP A 165 -12.09 -0.56 -3.06
CA ASP A 165 -11.26 -0.41 -1.87
C ASP A 165 -12.12 -0.46 -0.60
N ILE A 166 -12.02 -1.57 0.14
CA ILE A 166 -12.81 -1.78 1.35
C ILE A 166 -12.03 -1.21 2.53
N LEU A 167 -12.67 -0.36 3.32
CA LEU A 167 -12.11 0.17 4.55
C LEU A 167 -12.70 -0.54 5.76
N TRP A 168 -11.88 -0.73 6.79
CA TRP A 168 -12.30 -1.24 8.09
C TRP A 168 -11.92 -0.26 9.20
N GLY A 169 -12.83 -0.05 10.14
CA GLY A 169 -12.66 0.91 11.23
C GLY A 169 -11.85 0.30 12.38
N THR A 170 -10.88 1.06 12.86
CA THR A 170 -10.00 0.69 13.98
C THR A 170 -9.85 1.83 14.98
N ARG A 171 -9.28 1.55 16.14
CA ARG A 171 -8.69 2.54 17.05
C ARG A 171 -7.38 3.08 16.45
N SER A 172 -6.82 4.12 17.04
CA SER A 172 -5.50 4.67 16.66
C SER A 172 -4.35 3.66 16.70
N ASN A 173 -4.47 2.61 17.53
CA ASN A 173 -3.49 1.52 17.60
C ASN A 173 -3.72 0.40 16.55
N GLY A 174 -4.72 0.54 15.69
CA GLY A 174 -5.04 -0.41 14.62
C GLY A 174 -5.87 -1.63 15.05
N MET A 175 -6.39 -1.67 16.27
CA MET A 175 -7.28 -2.74 16.77
C MET A 175 -8.76 -2.32 16.72
N PRO A 176 -9.73 -3.24 16.58
CA PRO A 176 -11.14 -2.92 16.73
C PRO A 176 -11.49 -2.50 18.17
N TYR A 177 -12.64 -1.83 18.32
CA TYR A 177 -13.18 -1.42 19.62
C TYR A 177 -13.85 -2.61 20.32
N THR A 178 -13.14 -3.24 21.26
CA THR A 178 -13.70 -4.32 22.08
C THR A 178 -13.64 -3.97 23.56
N ASN A 179 -14.68 -4.34 24.31
CA ASN A 179 -14.76 -4.17 25.77
C ASN A 179 -14.72 -2.70 26.22
N GLU A 180 -15.47 -1.83 25.55
CA GLU A 180 -15.51 -0.40 25.86
C GLU A 180 -16.50 -0.10 26.97
N THR A 181 -16.01 0.44 28.07
CA THR A 181 -16.82 1.26 28.96
C THR A 181 -16.94 2.67 28.39
N ARG A 182 -17.92 3.46 28.87
CA ARG A 182 -18.10 4.86 28.46
C ARG A 182 -16.78 5.64 28.53
N PRO A 183 -16.25 6.16 27.40
CA PRO A 183 -15.07 7.01 27.40
C PRO A 183 -15.41 8.39 27.95
N SER A 184 -14.38 9.15 28.38
CA SER A 184 -14.58 10.46 29.02
C SER A 184 -15.18 11.53 28.12
N ASP A 185 -14.93 11.43 26.81
CA ASP A 185 -15.49 12.31 25.77
C ASP A 185 -16.71 11.69 25.08
N GLU A 186 -17.19 10.56 25.60
CA GLU A 186 -18.45 9.92 25.24
C GLU A 186 -18.52 9.47 23.76
N THR A 187 -17.37 9.44 23.08
CA THR A 187 -17.27 9.29 21.62
C THR A 187 -16.42 8.08 21.22
N VAL A 188 -16.88 7.33 20.22
CA VAL A 188 -16.08 6.29 19.54
C VAL A 188 -15.37 6.94 18.34
N HIS A 189 -14.04 6.91 18.31
CA HIS A 189 -13.22 7.58 17.29
C HIS A 189 -12.62 6.59 16.28
N TRP A 190 -13.24 6.46 15.12
CA TRP A 190 -12.77 5.52 14.10
C TRP A 190 -11.60 6.06 13.28
N HIS A 191 -10.55 5.24 13.17
CA HIS A 191 -9.49 5.36 12.18
C HIS A 191 -9.69 4.28 11.12
N PHE A 192 -10.11 4.68 9.93
CA PHE A 192 -10.33 3.74 8.83
C PHE A 192 -9.02 3.35 8.15
N LYS A 193 -8.83 2.04 7.94
CA LYS A 193 -7.67 1.46 7.25
C LYS A 193 -8.11 0.65 6.03
N HIS A 194 -7.25 0.54 5.03
CA HIS A 194 -7.49 -0.31 3.85
C HIS A 194 -7.47 -1.80 4.22
N ALA A 195 -8.46 -2.54 3.72
CA ALA A 195 -8.56 -3.98 3.96
C ALA A 195 -7.85 -4.82 2.87
N LEU A 196 -7.80 -4.33 1.63
CA LEU A 196 -7.16 -5.01 0.49
C LEU A 196 -5.66 -4.70 0.44
N ALA A 197 -4.91 -5.28 -0.50
CA ALA A 197 -3.52 -4.95 -0.85
C ALA A 197 -3.48 -4.15 -2.17
N LYS A 198 -2.64 -3.11 -2.27
CA LYS A 198 -2.52 -2.26 -3.46
C LYS A 198 -1.30 -2.62 -4.26
N ILE A 199 -1.46 -2.83 -5.55
CA ILE A 199 -0.36 -3.17 -6.45
C ILE A 199 -0.21 -2.09 -7.50
N ILE A 200 0.99 -1.53 -7.60
CA ILE A 200 1.41 -0.65 -8.68
C ILE A 200 2.41 -1.41 -9.53
N PRO A 201 1.98 -1.95 -10.68
CA PRO A 201 2.87 -2.69 -11.55
C PRO A 201 3.63 -1.73 -12.47
N ALA A 202 4.94 -1.96 -12.58
CA ALA A 202 5.84 -1.23 -13.45
C ALA A 202 6.76 -2.22 -14.18
N ILE A 203 7.22 -1.84 -15.36
CA ILE A 203 8.02 -2.68 -16.24
C ILE A 203 9.30 -1.98 -16.67
N SER A 204 10.37 -2.74 -16.77
CA SER A 204 11.67 -2.32 -17.29
C SER A 204 12.29 -3.49 -18.04
N SER A 205 13.39 -3.21 -18.74
CA SER A 205 14.21 -4.24 -19.35
C SER A 205 15.68 -3.97 -19.08
N THR A 206 16.37 -4.94 -18.48
CA THR A 206 17.83 -4.94 -18.35
C THR A 206 18.53 -5.51 -19.58
N LEU A 207 17.76 -5.90 -20.60
CA LEU A 207 18.27 -6.10 -21.96
C LEU A 207 18.64 -4.74 -22.59
N TYR A 208 19.53 -4.01 -21.95
CA TYR A 208 20.45 -3.15 -22.66
C TYR A 208 21.53 -4.09 -23.20
N THR A 209 21.31 -4.67 -24.38
CA THR A 209 22.49 -4.93 -25.20
C THR A 209 22.97 -3.53 -25.56
N GLU A 210 24.09 -3.08 -24.97
CA GLU A 210 24.83 -1.99 -25.61
C GLU A 210 24.89 -2.32 -27.11
N PRO A 211 24.69 -1.36 -28.02
CA PRO A 211 24.85 -1.62 -29.43
C PRO A 211 26.17 -2.37 -29.63
N TYR A 212 26.08 -3.62 -30.05
CA TYR A 212 27.24 -4.48 -30.17
C TYR A 212 27.49 -4.75 -31.64
N SER A 213 28.76 -4.87 -31.96
CA SER A 213 29.19 -5.22 -33.30
C SER A 213 29.59 -6.69 -33.35
N THR A 214 29.07 -7.44 -34.31
CA THR A 214 29.62 -8.74 -34.68
C THR A 214 30.30 -8.64 -36.04
N THR A 215 31.30 -9.49 -36.27
CA THR A 215 32.00 -9.55 -37.55
C THR A 215 31.61 -10.82 -38.29
N VAL A 216 31.09 -10.68 -39.50
CA VAL A 216 30.80 -11.78 -40.41
C VAL A 216 31.89 -11.82 -41.47
N THR A 217 32.78 -12.81 -41.41
CA THR A 217 33.87 -12.93 -42.39
C THR A 217 33.36 -13.61 -43.67
N TYR A 218 33.41 -12.91 -44.81
CA TYR A 218 33.05 -13.49 -46.10
C TYR A 218 34.26 -14.12 -46.80
N SER A 219 35.43 -13.51 -46.64
CA SER A 219 36.70 -14.01 -47.16
C SER A 219 37.88 -13.41 -46.37
N ALA A 220 39.11 -13.82 -46.72
CA ALA A 220 40.31 -13.26 -46.09
C ALA A 220 40.50 -11.74 -46.31
N THR A 221 39.75 -11.13 -47.23
CA THR A 221 39.83 -9.69 -47.58
C THR A 221 38.48 -8.98 -47.54
N SER A 222 37.41 -9.65 -47.09
CA SER A 222 36.05 -9.09 -47.05
C SER A 222 35.31 -9.56 -45.80
N GLN A 223 34.72 -8.62 -45.07
CA GLN A 223 33.88 -8.88 -43.90
C GLN A 223 32.71 -7.89 -43.82
N GLY A 224 31.67 -8.27 -43.09
CA GLY A 224 30.60 -7.39 -42.63
C GLY A 224 30.79 -7.09 -41.14
N LEU A 225 30.54 -5.85 -40.75
CA LEU A 225 30.42 -5.43 -39.37
C LEU A 225 28.94 -5.11 -39.09
N ASP A 226 28.30 -5.95 -38.31
CA ASP A 226 26.87 -5.84 -38.02
C ASP A 226 26.67 -5.11 -36.70
N TYR A 227 26.09 -3.92 -36.74
CA TYR A 227 25.67 -3.19 -35.55
C TYR A 227 24.24 -3.60 -35.18
N ILE A 228 24.08 -4.20 -34.00
CA ILE A 228 22.82 -4.80 -33.57
C ILE A 228 22.24 -4.02 -32.39
N GLN A 229 20.95 -3.67 -32.47
CA GLN A 229 20.20 -3.03 -31.39
C GLN A 229 18.82 -3.68 -31.24
N THR A 230 18.39 -3.92 -30.00
CA THR A 230 17.09 -4.54 -29.69
C THR A 230 16.21 -3.64 -28.81
N LYS A 231 14.91 -3.62 -29.08
CA LYS A 231 13.85 -2.96 -28.30
C LYS A 231 12.71 -3.93 -28.04
N TYR A 232 11.92 -3.67 -26.99
CA TYR A 232 10.79 -4.52 -26.61
C TYR A 232 9.47 -3.78 -26.73
N LEU A 233 8.56 -4.37 -27.50
CA LEU A 233 7.14 -4.03 -27.54
C LEU A 233 6.41 -4.99 -26.61
N ILE A 234 5.63 -4.47 -25.66
CA ILE A 234 4.85 -5.32 -24.75
C ILE A 234 3.46 -5.47 -25.32
N LYS A 235 3.06 -6.71 -25.58
CA LYS A 235 1.76 -7.05 -26.17
C LYS A 235 0.70 -7.18 -25.10
N SER A 236 1.01 -7.92 -24.04
CA SER A 236 0.12 -8.09 -22.91
C SER A 236 0.88 -8.49 -21.65
N ILE A 237 0.32 -8.13 -20.50
CA ILE A 237 0.79 -8.57 -19.19
C ILE A 237 -0.41 -9.14 -18.44
N THR A 238 -0.25 -10.35 -17.91
CA THR A 238 -1.25 -11.01 -17.08
C THR A 238 -0.69 -11.20 -15.67
N ILE A 239 -1.42 -10.73 -14.68
CA ILE A 239 -1.20 -11.06 -13.26
C ILE A 239 -2.24 -12.11 -12.88
N SER A 240 -1.82 -13.36 -12.75
CA SER A 240 -2.70 -14.50 -12.53
C SER A 240 -2.60 -15.08 -11.13
N ASN A 241 -3.55 -15.95 -10.81
CA ASN A 241 -3.64 -16.69 -9.55
C ASN A 241 -3.89 -15.81 -8.31
N ALA A 242 -4.49 -14.62 -8.49
CA ALA A 242 -4.94 -13.82 -7.36
C ALA A 242 -6.20 -14.42 -6.72
N ASN A 243 -6.43 -14.12 -5.44
CA ASN A 243 -7.64 -14.59 -4.76
C ASN A 243 -8.87 -13.89 -5.33
N LYS A 244 -9.86 -14.66 -5.79
CA LYS A 244 -11.07 -14.12 -6.41
C LYS A 244 -12.09 -13.64 -5.38
N GLN A 245 -12.35 -14.45 -4.37
CA GLN A 245 -13.34 -14.16 -3.34
C GLN A 245 -12.77 -14.47 -1.97
N ALA A 246 -13.13 -13.66 -0.97
CA ALA A 246 -12.82 -13.92 0.42
C ALA A 246 -13.78 -13.17 1.35
N THR A 247 -13.70 -13.50 2.64
CA THR A 247 -14.50 -12.87 3.68
C THR A 247 -13.58 -12.14 4.67
N LEU A 248 -13.75 -10.83 4.79
CA LEU A 248 -13.09 -9.99 5.79
C LEU A 248 -13.80 -10.12 7.14
N SER A 249 -13.05 -10.44 8.19
CA SER A 249 -13.54 -10.36 9.57
C SER A 249 -13.31 -8.96 10.12
N LEU A 250 -14.37 -8.31 10.63
CA LEU A 250 -14.23 -7.02 11.31
C LEU A 250 -13.79 -7.19 12.78
N GLN A 251 -14.01 -8.36 13.39
CA GLN A 251 -13.37 -8.72 14.65
C GLN A 251 -11.97 -9.25 14.34
N ASN A 252 -10.99 -8.34 14.39
CA ASN A 252 -9.60 -8.64 14.13
C ASN A 252 -8.79 -8.75 15.42
N SER A 253 -7.83 -9.67 15.44
CA SER A 253 -6.91 -9.87 16.57
C SER A 253 -5.51 -9.28 16.34
N THR A 254 -5.21 -8.87 15.10
CA THR A 254 -3.89 -8.32 14.73
C THR A 254 -4.00 -6.85 14.38
N ALA A 255 -3.24 -6.02 15.09
CA ALA A 255 -3.23 -4.58 14.87
C ALA A 255 -2.80 -4.22 13.43
N ASN A 256 -3.52 -3.28 12.82
CA ASN A 256 -3.24 -2.72 11.48
C ASN A 256 -3.27 -3.72 10.31
N THR A 257 -3.58 -5.00 10.55
CA THR A 257 -3.49 -6.05 9.52
C THR A 257 -4.84 -6.75 9.38
N PRO A 258 -5.63 -6.46 8.34
CA PRO A 258 -6.97 -7.02 8.17
C PRO A 258 -6.93 -8.55 8.02
N THR A 259 -7.90 -9.23 8.65
CA THR A 259 -8.00 -10.70 8.60
C THR A 259 -8.99 -11.14 7.52
N TRP A 260 -8.48 -11.80 6.48
CA TRP A 260 -9.26 -12.38 5.39
C TRP A 260 -9.30 -13.90 5.46
N ASN A 261 -10.51 -14.46 5.47
CA ASN A 261 -10.81 -15.88 5.57
C ASN A 261 -11.58 -16.37 4.34
N ASN A 262 -11.85 -17.69 4.27
CA ASN A 262 -12.72 -18.32 3.26
C ASN A 262 -12.36 -17.92 1.82
N LYS A 263 -11.07 -18.01 1.50
CA LYS A 263 -10.55 -17.62 0.19
C LYS A 263 -10.93 -18.68 -0.85
N ILE A 264 -11.71 -18.28 -1.86
CA ILE A 264 -12.34 -19.18 -2.83
C ILE A 264 -11.99 -18.72 -4.25
N GLY A 265 -11.45 -19.66 -5.02
CA GLY A 265 -11.16 -19.48 -6.45
C GLY A 265 -10.05 -18.48 -6.75
N THR A 266 -9.69 -18.41 -8.03
CA THR A 266 -8.63 -17.54 -8.53
C THR A 266 -9.16 -16.59 -9.60
N ILE A 267 -8.48 -15.45 -9.75
CA ILE A 267 -8.77 -14.43 -10.75
C ILE A 267 -7.48 -13.95 -11.40
N ASP A 268 -7.59 -13.62 -12.68
CA ASP A 268 -6.49 -13.13 -13.50
C ASP A 268 -6.80 -11.71 -13.96
N TYR A 269 -5.83 -10.82 -13.80
CA TYR A 269 -5.89 -9.45 -14.29
C TYR A 269 -5.08 -9.34 -15.56
N LEU A 270 -5.79 -9.08 -16.66
CA LEU A 270 -5.17 -8.78 -17.94
C LEU A 270 -4.98 -7.27 -18.06
N LEU A 271 -3.72 -6.84 -18.18
CA LEU A 271 -3.34 -5.48 -18.50
C LEU A 271 -3.17 -5.41 -20.03
N ASP A 272 -4.29 -5.36 -20.74
CA ASP A 272 -4.37 -5.39 -22.22
C ASP A 272 -4.14 -4.02 -22.85
N THR A 273 -3.05 -3.36 -22.46
CA THR A 273 -2.58 -2.17 -23.16
C THR A 273 -1.32 -2.58 -23.90
N GLU A 274 -1.36 -2.63 -25.23
CA GLU A 274 -0.14 -2.72 -26.01
C GLU A 274 0.74 -1.50 -25.71
N LEU A 275 1.68 -1.66 -24.81
CA LEU A 275 2.56 -0.57 -24.40
C LEU A 275 3.61 -0.36 -25.47
N ASN A 276 3.68 0.87 -25.97
CA ASN A 276 4.55 1.29 -27.07
C ASN A 276 4.21 0.66 -28.43
N SER A 277 2.92 0.39 -28.70
CA SER A 277 2.40 -0.08 -30.00
C SER A 277 2.88 0.76 -31.19
N ASP A 278 3.19 2.02 -30.92
CA ASP A 278 3.77 3.00 -31.81
C ASP A 278 5.12 2.63 -32.45
N ILE A 279 5.89 1.69 -31.88
CA ILE A 279 7.18 1.22 -32.42
C ILE A 279 6.99 0.23 -33.57
N ARG A 280 5.79 -0.35 -33.72
CA ARG A 280 5.50 -1.32 -34.78
C ARG A 280 6.00 -0.82 -36.12
N TYR A 281 6.75 -1.66 -36.82
CA TYR A 281 7.26 -1.37 -38.15
C TYR A 281 6.78 -2.45 -39.12
N THR A 282 6.69 -2.11 -40.41
CA THR A 282 6.33 -3.07 -41.46
C THR A 282 7.60 -3.77 -41.94
N GLN A 283 7.57 -5.06 -42.30
CA GLN A 283 8.73 -5.79 -42.85
C GLN A 283 9.13 -5.33 -44.27
N THR A 284 9.17 -4.01 -44.51
CA THR A 284 9.67 -3.38 -45.74
C THR A 284 10.87 -2.48 -45.39
N THR A 285 11.81 -2.30 -46.31
CA THR A 285 13.04 -1.49 -46.12
C THR A 285 12.79 0.03 -46.13
N ASP A 286 11.61 0.50 -45.73
CA ASP A 286 11.17 1.89 -45.94
C ASP A 286 11.58 2.86 -44.81
N GLN A 287 11.69 4.14 -45.16
CA GLN A 287 11.93 5.27 -44.25
C GLN A 287 11.00 5.27 -43.02
N THR A 288 9.79 4.73 -43.16
CA THR A 288 8.79 4.56 -42.08
C THR A 288 9.34 3.78 -40.88
N ASN A 289 10.17 2.77 -41.11
CA ASN A 289 10.73 1.95 -40.04
C ASN A 289 11.78 2.71 -39.22
N SER A 290 12.57 3.56 -39.88
CA SER A 290 13.53 4.43 -39.19
C SER A 290 12.84 5.45 -38.28
N TYR A 291 11.67 5.96 -38.69
CA TYR A 291 10.85 6.85 -37.87
C TYR A 291 10.26 6.14 -36.65
N ASN A 292 9.70 4.94 -36.83
CA ASN A 292 9.13 4.17 -35.72
C ASN A 292 10.20 3.67 -34.74
N TRP A 293 11.39 3.32 -35.24
CA TRP A 293 12.52 2.96 -34.39
C TRP A 293 13.02 4.12 -33.51
N ASN A 294 12.80 5.38 -33.89
CA ASN A 294 13.17 6.52 -33.04
C ASN A 294 12.25 6.70 -31.83
N LYS A 295 11.10 6.02 -31.79
CA LYS A 295 10.20 6.07 -30.63
C LYS A 295 10.76 5.25 -29.46
N ALA A 296 10.35 5.61 -28.25
CA ALA A 296 10.74 4.91 -27.03
C ALA A 296 10.04 3.55 -26.95
N GLY A 297 10.81 2.50 -26.69
CA GLY A 297 10.28 1.21 -26.24
C GLY A 297 10.57 0.96 -24.77
N ILE A 298 10.38 -0.27 -24.32
CA ILE A 298 10.85 -0.64 -22.99
C ILE A 298 12.36 -0.87 -23.06
N TYR A 299 13.10 -0.06 -22.32
CA TYR A 299 14.56 -0.16 -22.11
C TYR A 299 14.84 -0.12 -20.59
N THR A 300 16.05 0.28 -20.18
CA THR A 300 16.47 0.33 -18.76
C THR A 300 15.63 1.24 -17.87
N THR A 301 14.85 2.15 -18.44
CA THR A 301 13.98 3.04 -17.66
C THR A 301 12.67 2.34 -17.30
N THR A 302 12.37 2.29 -16.01
CA THR A 302 11.12 1.76 -15.47
C THR A 302 9.92 2.60 -15.92
N THR A 303 8.90 1.95 -16.47
CA THR A 303 7.65 2.54 -16.93
C THR A 303 6.50 1.95 -16.11
N THR A 304 5.67 2.79 -15.49
CA THR A 304 4.45 2.33 -14.80
C THR A 304 3.43 1.85 -15.84
N LEU A 305 2.80 0.70 -15.60
CA LEU A 305 1.85 0.11 -16.56
C LEU A 305 0.46 0.76 -16.53
N LEU A 306 0.10 1.32 -15.38
CA LEU A 306 -1.18 1.98 -15.17
C LEU A 306 -0.98 3.50 -15.11
N PRO A 307 -1.93 4.30 -15.61
CA PRO A 307 -1.92 5.75 -15.48
C PRO A 307 -1.74 6.21 -14.02
N GLU A 308 -1.30 7.46 -13.85
CA GLU A 308 -1.16 8.05 -12.53
C GLU A 308 -2.48 7.90 -11.73
N ARG A 309 -2.36 7.45 -10.47
CA ARG A 309 -3.50 7.19 -9.56
C ARG A 309 -4.36 5.98 -9.92
N GLN A 310 -4.02 5.19 -10.94
CA GLN A 310 -4.60 3.86 -11.18
C GLN A 310 -3.70 2.75 -10.63
N TYR A 311 -4.31 1.71 -10.07
CA TYR A 311 -3.63 0.59 -9.45
C TYR A 311 -4.58 -0.61 -9.30
N LEU A 312 -4.05 -1.78 -8.97
CA LEU A 312 -4.85 -2.97 -8.68
C LEU A 312 -5.10 -3.10 -7.18
N THR A 313 -6.30 -3.50 -6.79
CA THR A 313 -6.56 -4.00 -5.44
C THR A 313 -6.65 -5.52 -5.45
N LEU A 314 -5.92 -6.14 -4.52
CA LEU A 314 -5.89 -7.59 -4.35
C LEU A 314 -6.46 -7.97 -2.99
N ILE A 315 -7.27 -9.02 -2.98
CA ILE A 315 -7.53 -9.76 -1.74
C ILE A 315 -6.18 -10.32 -1.25
N PRO A 316 -5.80 -10.11 0.03
CA PRO A 316 -4.51 -10.54 0.54
C PRO A 316 -4.20 -12.01 0.24
N LYS A 317 -2.96 -12.28 -0.15
CA LYS A 317 -2.49 -13.60 -0.59
C LYS A 317 -1.07 -13.82 -0.11
N LEU A 318 -0.86 -14.91 0.62
CA LEU A 318 0.48 -15.32 1.03
C LEU A 318 1.16 -16.09 -0.10
N ALA A 319 2.48 -16.01 -0.21
CA ALA A 319 3.24 -16.73 -1.24
C ALA A 319 3.03 -18.26 -1.12
N ALA A 320 2.91 -18.78 0.11
CA ALA A 320 2.67 -20.19 0.36
C ALA A 320 1.22 -20.66 0.08
N GLU A 321 0.29 -19.76 -0.23
CA GLU A 321 -1.15 -20.04 -0.28
C GLU A 321 -1.63 -20.39 -1.69
N ASN A 322 -1.93 -21.67 -1.95
CA ASN A 322 -2.50 -22.17 -3.22
C ASN A 322 -1.76 -21.64 -4.46
N GLY A 323 -0.42 -21.71 -4.43
CA GLY A 323 0.46 -21.22 -5.47
C GLY A 323 0.64 -19.71 -5.44
N ASN A 324 1.82 -19.25 -5.87
CA ASN A 324 2.18 -17.84 -5.89
C ASN A 324 1.32 -17.03 -6.88
N LEU A 325 1.25 -15.71 -6.70
CA LEU A 325 0.88 -14.85 -7.83
C LEU A 325 1.87 -15.07 -8.96
N ARG A 326 1.37 -15.13 -10.19
CA ARG A 326 2.21 -15.35 -11.36
C ARG A 326 2.05 -14.20 -12.33
N ILE A 327 3.17 -13.77 -12.90
CA ILE A 327 3.22 -12.79 -13.97
C ILE A 327 3.54 -13.52 -15.27
N SER A 328 2.77 -13.24 -16.32
CA SER A 328 3.08 -13.66 -17.68
C SER A 328 3.11 -12.45 -18.59
N ILE A 329 4.11 -12.38 -19.46
CA ILE A 329 4.30 -11.27 -20.39
C ILE A 329 4.47 -11.84 -21.78
N THR A 330 3.65 -11.35 -22.69
CA THR A 330 3.85 -11.54 -24.12
C THR A 330 4.52 -10.27 -24.65
N TYR A 331 5.70 -10.41 -25.26
CA TYR A 331 6.44 -9.30 -25.84
C TYR A 331 6.98 -9.66 -27.22
N GLU A 332 7.30 -8.63 -27.98
CA GLU A 332 7.94 -8.73 -29.28
C GLU A 332 9.32 -8.06 -29.19
N ALA A 333 10.37 -8.86 -29.41
CA ALA A 333 11.74 -8.38 -29.50
C ALA A 333 11.97 -7.84 -30.92
N LEU A 334 12.08 -6.52 -31.04
CA LEU A 334 12.34 -5.80 -32.27
C LEU A 334 13.84 -5.56 -32.40
N THR A 335 14.48 -6.04 -33.44
CA THR A 335 15.93 -5.97 -33.63
C THR A 335 16.28 -5.25 -34.92
N GLN A 336 17.04 -4.16 -34.81
CA GLN A 336 17.65 -3.46 -35.93
C GLN A 336 19.08 -3.98 -36.13
N ILE A 337 19.41 -4.34 -37.37
CA ILE A 337 20.75 -4.77 -37.77
C ILE A 337 21.22 -3.83 -38.87
N THR A 338 22.30 -3.09 -38.61
CA THR A 338 22.96 -2.24 -39.62
C THR A 338 24.27 -2.88 -40.03
N GLU A 339 24.30 -3.46 -41.23
CA GLU A 339 25.48 -4.09 -41.82
C GLU A 339 26.35 -3.03 -42.49
N GLN A 340 27.61 -2.92 -42.05
CA GLN A 340 28.65 -2.16 -42.74
C GLN A 340 29.67 -3.10 -43.37
N LYS A 341 29.75 -3.11 -44.70
CA LYS A 341 30.77 -3.90 -45.40
C LYS A 341 32.14 -3.27 -45.24
N GLN A 342 33.15 -4.12 -45.04
CA GLN A 342 34.55 -3.75 -44.93
C GLN A 342 35.41 -4.63 -45.84
N THR A 343 36.41 -4.01 -46.45
CA THR A 343 37.45 -4.70 -47.21
C THR A 343 38.82 -4.33 -46.70
N ARG A 344 39.81 -5.17 -46.99
CA ARG A 344 41.22 -4.85 -46.73
C ARG A 344 42.08 -5.33 -47.88
N ASP A 345 43.20 -4.65 -48.08
CA ASP A 345 44.16 -5.05 -49.09
C ASP A 345 44.93 -6.31 -48.67
N ARG A 346 45.28 -7.13 -49.66
CA ARG A 346 46.14 -8.30 -49.49
C ARG A 346 47.36 -8.17 -50.39
N SER A 347 48.54 -8.17 -49.79
CA SER A 347 49.82 -8.30 -50.47
C SER A 347 50.52 -9.60 -50.06
N TRP A 348 51.57 -10.03 -50.77
CA TRP A 348 52.09 -11.41 -50.78
C TRP A 348 52.32 -12.07 -49.41
N TRP A 349 52.59 -11.30 -48.34
CA TRP A 349 52.85 -11.83 -46.99
C TRP A 349 52.14 -11.08 -45.85
N TRP A 350 51.21 -10.17 -46.14
CA TRP A 350 50.61 -9.25 -45.16
C TRP A 350 49.23 -8.75 -45.59
N TYR A 351 48.37 -8.53 -44.59
CA TYR A 351 47.06 -7.93 -44.73
C TYR A 351 47.12 -6.48 -44.24
N GLY A 352 46.52 -5.56 -45.01
CA GLY A 352 46.34 -4.18 -44.58
C GLY A 352 45.18 -4.01 -43.59
N ASP A 353 44.94 -2.76 -43.18
CA ASP A 353 43.82 -2.41 -42.31
C ASP A 353 42.47 -2.56 -43.02
N TRP A 354 41.42 -2.81 -42.23
CA TRP A 354 40.05 -2.84 -42.72
C TRP A 354 39.52 -1.42 -42.95
N TYR A 355 38.84 -1.20 -44.07
CA TYR A 355 38.15 0.04 -44.37
C TYR A 355 36.72 -0.20 -44.87
N ASN A 356 35.81 0.72 -44.54
CA ASN A 356 34.40 0.63 -44.90
C ASN A 356 34.20 0.81 -46.41
N THR A 357 33.33 0.00 -46.99
CA THR A 357 32.95 0.07 -48.41
C THR A 357 31.44 0.05 -48.59
N GLY A 358 30.93 0.89 -49.48
CA GLY A 358 29.50 0.99 -49.74
C GLY A 358 28.71 1.64 -48.61
N ASN A 359 27.42 1.85 -48.86
CA ASN A 359 26.50 2.37 -47.85
C ASN A 359 26.07 1.26 -46.90
N PRO A 360 25.91 1.56 -45.59
CA PRO A 360 25.38 0.60 -44.64
C PRO A 360 23.96 0.21 -45.03
N THR A 361 23.62 -1.06 -44.80
CA THR A 361 22.27 -1.58 -45.06
C THR A 361 21.61 -1.91 -43.73
N THR A 362 20.43 -1.32 -43.47
CA THR A 362 19.67 -1.57 -42.24
C THR A 362 18.51 -2.50 -42.50
N THR A 363 18.42 -3.57 -41.71
CA THR A 363 17.30 -4.51 -41.70
C THR A 363 16.66 -4.56 -40.32
N TYR A 364 15.39 -4.96 -40.26
CA TYR A 364 14.64 -5.07 -39.02
C TYR A 364 14.00 -6.45 -38.91
N THR A 365 14.17 -7.12 -37.78
CA THR A 365 13.61 -8.45 -37.50
C THR A 365 12.87 -8.44 -36.16
N ASN A 366 11.80 -9.23 -36.08
CA ASN A 366 10.96 -9.31 -34.90
C ASN A 366 10.77 -10.76 -34.47
N LYS A 367 10.70 -10.99 -33.16
CA LYS A 367 10.38 -12.29 -32.59
C LYS A 367 9.46 -12.12 -31.40
N GLU A 368 8.28 -12.72 -31.47
CA GLU A 368 7.38 -12.82 -30.32
C GLU A 368 7.92 -13.85 -29.33
N SER A 369 7.77 -13.57 -28.04
CA SER A 369 8.17 -14.45 -26.95
C SER A 369 7.24 -14.26 -25.76
N ILE A 370 7.08 -15.35 -25.00
CA ILE A 370 6.30 -15.37 -23.77
C ILE A 370 7.25 -15.76 -22.65
N VAL A 371 7.24 -14.98 -21.58
CA VAL A 371 7.98 -15.28 -20.35
C VAL A 371 7.01 -15.23 -19.17
N SER A 372 7.22 -16.08 -18.17
CA SER A 372 6.46 -16.05 -16.94
C SER A 372 7.35 -16.24 -15.73
N GLY A 373 6.90 -15.75 -14.58
CA GLY A 373 7.58 -15.92 -13.31
C GLY A 373 6.61 -15.81 -12.14
N ASP A 374 6.94 -16.50 -11.06
CA ASP A 374 6.18 -16.49 -9.82
C ASP A 374 6.70 -15.41 -8.89
N ILE A 375 5.79 -14.69 -8.22
CA ILE A 375 6.14 -13.69 -7.22
C ILE A 375 6.19 -14.38 -5.86
N ASN A 376 7.38 -14.48 -5.27
CA ASN A 376 7.57 -15.04 -3.94
C ASN A 376 7.49 -13.96 -2.85
N THR A 377 6.31 -13.35 -2.70
CA THR A 377 6.07 -12.29 -1.73
C THR A 377 4.67 -12.39 -1.16
N ASP A 378 4.54 -12.15 0.14
CA ASP A 378 3.24 -12.04 0.80
C ASP A 378 2.60 -10.68 0.51
N PHE A 379 1.41 -10.69 -0.07
CA PHE A 379 0.57 -9.54 -0.30
C PHE A 379 -0.42 -9.40 0.86
N ILE A 380 -0.10 -8.49 1.77
CA ILE A 380 -0.82 -8.26 3.02
C ILE A 380 -1.75 -7.06 2.83
N GLY A 381 -2.95 -7.12 3.40
CA GLY A 381 -3.89 -6.02 3.35
C GLY A 381 -3.38 -4.78 4.09
N GLY A 382 -3.83 -3.60 3.70
CA GLY A 382 -3.35 -2.33 4.26
C GLY A 382 -1.97 -1.89 3.76
N ARG A 383 -1.37 -2.61 2.80
CA ARG A 383 -0.05 -2.29 2.23
C ARG A 383 -0.12 -2.02 0.72
N LYS A 384 0.75 -1.13 0.27
CA LYS A 384 1.04 -0.86 -1.14
C LYS A 384 2.27 -1.64 -1.55
N TYR A 385 2.28 -2.13 -2.77
CA TYR A 385 3.39 -2.87 -3.36
C TYR A 385 3.75 -2.24 -4.68
N GLN A 386 4.99 -1.81 -4.80
CA GLN A 386 5.58 -1.50 -6.09
C GLN A 386 6.06 -2.82 -6.70
N LEU A 387 5.38 -3.30 -7.74
CA LEU A 387 5.76 -4.51 -8.45
C LEU A 387 6.60 -4.13 -9.67
N ASN A 388 7.91 -4.27 -9.54
CA ASN A 388 8.87 -4.03 -10.60
C ASN A 388 9.11 -5.32 -11.38
N ILE A 389 8.73 -5.30 -12.64
CA ILE A 389 8.88 -6.39 -13.60
C ILE A 389 10.07 -6.03 -14.49
N ASN A 390 11.09 -6.87 -14.50
CA ASN A 390 12.25 -6.68 -15.34
C ASN A 390 12.36 -7.86 -16.32
N ILE A 391 12.32 -7.54 -17.61
CA ILE A 391 12.44 -8.53 -18.67
C ILE A 391 13.92 -8.74 -18.98
N GLN A 392 14.34 -10.00 -18.96
CA GLN A 392 15.66 -10.46 -19.39
C GLN A 392 15.51 -11.48 -20.53
N ALA A 393 16.59 -11.73 -21.29
CA ALA A 393 16.54 -12.66 -22.42
C ALA A 393 16.15 -14.04 -21.89
N ASN A 394 14.92 -14.45 -22.19
CA ASN A 394 14.29 -15.71 -21.81
C ASN A 394 13.77 -15.82 -20.36
N TYR A 395 13.85 -14.79 -19.52
CA TYR A 395 13.30 -14.87 -18.16
C TYR A 395 12.81 -13.54 -17.55
N ILE A 396 12.00 -13.77 -16.52
CA ILE A 396 11.50 -12.90 -15.45
C ILE A 396 12.45 -12.47 -14.34
N GLU A 397 12.67 -11.18 -14.07
CA GLU A 397 13.03 -10.77 -12.70
C GLU A 397 11.87 -9.97 -12.09
N LEU A 398 11.38 -10.44 -10.94
CA LEU A 398 10.20 -9.89 -10.27
C LEU A 398 10.60 -9.40 -8.88
N THR A 399 10.44 -8.11 -8.63
CA THR A 399 10.65 -7.52 -7.30
C THR A 399 9.37 -6.85 -6.84
N ALA A 400 8.86 -7.26 -5.68
CA ALA A 400 7.74 -6.59 -5.02
C ALA A 400 8.26 -5.87 -3.77
N ILE A 401 8.17 -4.55 -3.76
CA ILE A 401 8.60 -3.73 -2.61
C ILE A 401 7.36 -3.29 -1.85
N ALA A 402 7.19 -3.86 -0.65
CA ALA A 402 6.13 -3.46 0.25
C ALA A 402 6.39 -2.05 0.81
N GLN A 403 5.36 -1.24 0.82
CA GLN A 403 5.30 0.09 1.39
C GLN A 403 4.00 0.19 2.20
N PRO A 404 3.94 1.05 3.23
CA PRO A 404 2.66 1.48 3.75
C PRO A 404 1.77 1.96 2.60
N TRP A 405 0.46 1.70 2.66
CA TRP A 405 -0.45 2.13 1.60
C TRP A 405 -0.41 3.65 1.40
N GLU A 406 -0.18 4.35 2.49
CA GLU A 406 0.26 5.74 2.51
C GLU A 406 1.70 5.84 1.99
N GLU A 407 1.85 6.50 0.85
CA GLU A 407 2.99 7.40 0.79
C GLU A 407 2.75 8.46 1.85
N VAL A 408 3.58 8.48 2.89
CA VAL A 408 3.77 9.68 3.70
C VAL A 408 4.44 10.71 2.79
N SER A 409 3.67 11.22 1.83
CA SER A 409 3.99 12.35 0.98
C SER A 409 3.84 13.58 1.87
N GLN A 410 4.82 13.72 2.75
CA GLN A 410 5.00 14.97 3.46
C GLN A 410 5.35 15.99 2.39
N ILE A 411 4.55 17.04 2.31
CA ILE A 411 4.86 18.22 1.53
C ILE A 411 6.29 18.60 1.90
N ILE A 412 7.19 18.44 0.95
CA ILE A 412 8.54 18.99 1.04
C ILE A 412 8.34 20.47 0.78
N ASP A 413 7.97 21.22 1.83
CA ASP A 413 8.21 22.65 1.81
C ASP A 413 9.73 22.82 1.84
N THR A 414 10.30 23.01 0.65
CA THR A 414 11.73 23.25 0.44
C THR A 414 12.05 24.73 0.54
N GLU A 415 11.06 25.59 0.81
CA GLU A 415 11.22 27.04 0.73
C GLU A 415 10.93 27.77 2.04
N THR A 416 10.35 27.11 3.05
CA THR A 416 10.33 27.66 4.42
C THR A 416 11.20 26.85 5.38
N ASN A 417 12.27 27.49 5.87
CA ASN A 417 13.19 27.02 6.91
C ASN A 417 12.50 26.79 8.28
N LEU A 418 11.54 25.87 8.37
CA LEU A 418 10.79 25.62 9.62
C LEU A 418 11.55 24.74 10.62
N ILE A 419 12.47 23.89 10.15
CA ILE A 419 13.27 23.00 11.00
C ILE A 419 14.72 23.47 11.03
N THR A 420 15.16 23.90 12.20
CA THR A 420 16.56 24.24 12.44
C THR A 420 17.17 23.23 13.39
N ILE A 421 18.43 22.89 13.14
CA ILE A 421 19.25 22.05 14.02
C ILE A 421 20.02 22.99 14.94
N ALA A 422 20.13 22.64 16.23
CA ALA A 422 20.95 23.42 17.14
C ALA A 422 22.41 23.49 16.62
N PRO A 423 23.17 24.55 16.91
CA PRO A 423 24.60 24.58 16.59
C PRO A 423 25.31 23.35 17.17
N GLY A 424 25.98 22.55 16.32
CA GLY A 424 26.58 21.26 16.72
C GLY A 424 25.57 20.15 17.06
N GLY A 425 24.28 20.34 16.76
CA GLY A 425 23.19 19.40 17.07
C GLY A 425 22.86 18.39 15.97
N GLY A 426 23.71 18.28 14.93
CA GLY A 426 23.58 17.23 13.94
C GLY A 426 23.74 15.84 14.58
N ILE A 427 23.42 14.79 13.84
CA ILE A 427 23.67 13.43 14.31
C ILE A 427 25.17 13.26 14.48
N GLU A 428 25.57 13.08 15.73
CA GLU A 428 26.92 12.71 16.11
C GLU A 428 26.92 11.29 16.63
N PHE A 429 27.79 10.47 16.06
CA PHE A 429 28.13 9.15 16.58
C PHE A 429 29.25 9.29 17.58
N ASP A 430 29.27 8.43 18.59
CA ASP A 430 30.43 8.31 19.47
C ASP A 430 31.66 7.87 18.64
N ALA A 431 32.53 8.83 18.33
CA ALA A 431 33.69 8.62 17.49
C ALA A 431 34.72 7.66 18.10
N VAL A 432 34.75 7.53 19.43
CA VAL A 432 35.66 6.62 20.14
C VAL A 432 35.20 5.17 19.97
N GLN A 433 33.88 4.95 19.83
CA GLN A 433 33.29 3.62 19.79
C GLN A 433 33.00 3.10 18.36
N TYR A 434 32.76 3.99 17.39
CA TYR A 434 32.24 3.64 16.06
C TYR A 434 33.03 4.20 14.86
N GLY A 435 34.20 4.81 15.07
CA GLY A 435 34.97 5.47 14.00
C GLY A 435 35.18 4.63 12.73
N ASP A 436 35.61 3.37 12.87
CA ASP A 436 35.88 2.46 11.72
C ASP A 436 34.61 1.83 11.13
N SER A 437 33.45 2.05 11.74
CA SER A 437 32.15 1.50 11.34
C SER A 437 31.34 2.47 10.49
N ILE A 438 31.81 3.69 10.23
CA ILE A 438 31.04 4.74 9.56
C ILE A 438 31.73 5.17 8.26
N ASP A 439 31.06 4.96 7.14
CA ASP A 439 31.40 5.59 5.86
C ASP A 439 30.66 6.94 5.78
N ARG A 440 31.35 8.00 6.19
CA ARG A 440 30.86 9.39 6.12
C ARG A 440 30.77 9.94 4.69
N THR A 441 31.35 9.27 3.70
CA THR A 441 31.21 9.70 2.30
C THR A 441 29.82 9.34 1.79
N ASN A 442 29.35 8.13 2.13
CA ASN A 442 28.07 7.60 1.65
C ASN A 442 26.96 7.58 2.70
N GLY A 443 27.24 8.03 3.93
CA GLY A 443 26.28 8.02 5.04
C GLY A 443 25.94 6.61 5.53
N ILE A 444 26.87 5.66 5.44
CA ILE A 444 26.63 4.26 5.78
C ILE A 444 27.22 3.94 7.15
N VAL A 445 26.46 3.23 7.98
CA VAL A 445 26.88 2.75 9.30
C VAL A 445 26.82 1.23 9.35
N TYR A 446 27.97 0.58 9.53
CA TYR A 446 28.10 -0.86 9.65
C TYR A 446 28.04 -1.29 11.12
N LEU A 447 26.92 -1.89 11.54
CA LEU A 447 26.71 -2.24 12.94
C LEU A 447 27.51 -3.47 13.38
N ARG A 448 27.66 -4.49 12.54
CA ARG A 448 28.50 -5.70 12.79
C ARG A 448 28.32 -6.24 14.20
N ASN A 449 27.09 -6.56 14.59
CA ASN A 449 26.70 -7.00 15.94
C ASN A 449 26.88 -6.00 17.09
N LYS A 450 27.16 -4.72 16.81
CA LYS A 450 27.21 -3.66 17.82
C LYS A 450 25.86 -2.94 17.92
N THR A 451 25.58 -2.41 19.11
CA THR A 451 24.58 -1.34 19.28
C THR A 451 25.29 -0.03 18.99
N CYS A 452 24.69 0.84 18.19
CA CYS A 452 25.17 2.17 17.88
C CYS A 452 24.35 3.21 18.62
N ALA A 453 25.01 4.18 19.27
CA ALA A 453 24.37 5.34 19.87
C ALA A 453 24.61 6.58 19.00
N LEU A 454 23.58 7.39 18.82
CA LEU A 454 23.63 8.62 18.03
C LEU A 454 22.90 9.74 18.77
N ASN A 455 23.49 10.93 18.78
CA ASN A 455 22.96 12.09 19.48
C ASN A 455 22.57 13.17 18.47
N PHE A 456 21.44 13.85 18.69
CA PHE A 456 21.05 15.00 17.88
C PHE A 456 20.23 16.01 18.70
N ASN A 457 20.12 17.24 18.21
CA ASN A 457 19.32 18.29 18.83
C ASN A 457 18.63 19.16 17.77
N ILE A 458 17.32 19.02 17.67
CA ILE A 458 16.48 19.84 16.80
C ILE A 458 16.06 21.08 17.60
N ALA A 459 16.35 22.28 17.10
CA ALA A 459 16.11 23.54 17.80
C ALA A 459 14.70 24.11 17.55
N THR A 460 14.18 24.00 16.32
CA THR A 460 12.84 24.50 15.96
C THR A 460 12.05 23.48 15.13
N PRO A 461 10.71 23.49 15.21
CA PRO A 461 9.85 24.41 15.98
C PRO A 461 9.69 24.00 17.45
N LEU A 462 9.77 24.98 18.36
CA LEU A 462 9.49 24.76 19.78
C LEU A 462 8.02 24.38 20.00
N GLY A 463 7.77 23.42 20.89
CA GLY A 463 6.44 22.87 21.14
C GLY A 463 6.03 21.70 20.22
N ALA A 464 6.88 21.34 19.24
CA ALA A 464 6.74 20.12 18.47
C ALA A 464 7.39 18.91 19.18
N THR A 465 7.03 17.71 18.77
CA THR A 465 7.74 16.48 19.15
C THR A 465 8.54 15.94 17.97
N TRP A 466 9.54 15.12 18.23
CA TRP A 466 10.22 14.35 17.20
C TRP A 466 9.92 12.87 17.39
N ARG A 467 9.99 12.10 16.30
CA ARG A 467 9.88 10.64 16.30
C ARG A 467 10.90 10.04 15.34
N ALA A 468 11.51 8.91 15.68
CA ALA A 468 12.45 8.20 14.83
C ALA A 468 11.85 6.88 14.31
N ALA A 469 12.11 6.54 13.06
CA ALA A 469 11.74 5.26 12.47
C ALA A 469 12.91 4.65 11.69
N LEU A 470 12.88 3.33 11.55
CA LEU A 470 13.79 2.57 10.70
C LEU A 470 13.00 2.05 9.50
N ILE A 471 13.38 2.47 8.30
CA ILE A 471 12.82 1.93 7.06
C ILE A 471 13.71 0.77 6.62
N GLN A 472 13.28 -0.46 6.92
CA GLN A 472 14.10 -1.66 6.80
C GLN A 472 13.89 -2.40 5.48
N SER A 473 14.94 -3.05 5.01
CA SER A 473 14.96 -3.97 3.87
C SER A 473 15.80 -5.19 4.24
N GLY A 474 15.28 -6.38 3.96
CA GLY A 474 15.84 -7.66 4.42
C GLY A 474 14.93 -8.34 5.44
N ASP A 475 15.51 -8.95 6.45
CA ASP A 475 14.82 -9.71 7.49
C ASP A 475 13.93 -8.82 8.39
N ILE A 476 12.86 -9.40 8.91
CA ILE A 476 11.97 -8.70 9.84
C ILE A 476 12.69 -8.35 11.15
N ASP A 477 12.59 -7.08 11.53
CA ASP A 477 13.27 -6.49 12.68
C ASP A 477 14.79 -6.70 12.67
N ALA A 478 15.41 -6.70 11.49
CA ALA A 478 16.87 -6.78 11.35
C ALA A 478 17.60 -5.67 12.14
N PHE A 479 16.95 -4.52 12.29
CA PHE A 479 17.39 -3.39 13.12
C PHE A 479 16.31 -3.01 14.12
N GLN A 480 16.72 -2.73 15.35
CA GLN A 480 15.82 -2.43 16.46
C GLN A 480 16.32 -1.25 17.26
N PHE A 481 15.40 -0.40 17.70
CA PHE A 481 15.72 0.60 18.72
C PHE A 481 15.82 -0.07 20.08
N VAL A 482 16.84 0.31 20.84
CA VAL A 482 17.10 -0.21 22.19
C VAL A 482 17.23 0.92 23.20
N ASP A 483 16.99 0.62 24.47
CA ASP A 483 17.29 1.55 25.57
C ASP A 483 18.79 1.58 25.91
N GLU A 484 19.16 2.34 26.94
CA GLU A 484 20.54 2.43 27.43
C GLU A 484 21.13 1.10 27.94
N ASN A 485 20.27 0.15 28.31
CA ASN A 485 20.64 -1.18 28.79
C ASN A 485 20.66 -2.24 27.66
N GLY A 486 20.33 -1.84 26.42
CA GLY A 486 20.26 -2.74 25.27
C GLY A 486 18.95 -3.52 25.16
N THR A 487 17.93 -3.16 25.93
CA THR A 487 16.58 -3.75 25.87
C THR A 487 15.84 -3.19 24.66
N VAL A 488 15.20 -4.05 23.87
CA VAL A 488 14.41 -3.64 22.70
C VAL A 488 13.18 -2.84 23.11
N LEU A 489 12.98 -1.69 22.47
CA LEU A 489 11.79 -0.86 22.66
C LEU A 489 10.60 -1.50 21.92
N SER A 490 9.73 -2.19 22.66
CA SER A 490 8.86 -3.22 22.10
C SER A 490 7.58 -2.75 21.40
N ASN A 491 7.24 -1.45 21.38
CA ASN A 491 6.03 -0.97 20.67
C ASN A 491 5.93 0.55 20.45
N GLN A 492 7.03 1.31 20.57
CA GLN A 492 7.03 2.74 20.24
C GLN A 492 8.34 3.09 19.53
N ASN A 493 8.21 3.64 18.33
CA ASN A 493 9.26 4.42 17.69
C ASN A 493 9.75 5.48 18.70
N PRO A 494 11.07 5.63 18.94
CA PRO A 494 11.58 6.62 19.88
C PRO A 494 11.06 8.00 19.56
N GLN A 495 10.68 8.75 20.58
CA GLN A 495 10.14 10.09 20.44
C GLN A 495 10.56 10.98 21.59
N GLY A 496 10.52 12.29 21.39
CA GLY A 496 10.86 13.28 22.40
C GLY A 496 10.43 14.69 22.00
N ASN A 497 10.75 15.68 22.82
CA ASN A 497 10.40 17.07 22.55
C ASN A 497 11.48 17.73 21.67
N VAL A 498 11.06 18.58 20.72
CA VAL A 498 11.96 19.50 20.01
C VAL A 498 12.47 20.56 20.99
N GLY A 499 13.74 20.92 20.89
CA GLY A 499 14.45 21.83 21.79
C GLY A 499 15.27 21.13 22.89
N THR A 500 15.29 19.80 22.91
CA THR A 500 16.11 18.99 23.83
C THR A 500 17.04 18.05 23.06
N GLN A 501 18.24 17.81 23.60
CA GLN A 501 19.14 16.80 23.05
C GLN A 501 18.52 15.41 23.20
N ALA A 502 18.56 14.64 22.13
CA ALA A 502 18.04 13.28 22.05
C ALA A 502 19.18 12.29 21.77
N THR A 503 19.07 11.10 22.35
CA THR A 503 19.97 9.97 22.07
C THR A 503 19.14 8.79 21.56
N LEU A 504 19.45 8.29 20.38
CA LEU A 504 18.91 7.03 19.87
C LEU A 504 19.96 5.94 19.95
N ARG A 505 19.52 4.73 20.28
CA ARG A 505 20.37 3.54 20.22
C ARG A 505 19.73 2.52 19.29
N ILE A 506 20.51 2.05 18.33
CA ILE A 506 20.06 1.14 17.27
C ILE A 506 20.98 -0.06 17.28
N ARG A 507 20.39 -1.24 17.27
CA ARG A 507 21.10 -2.52 17.28
C ARG A 507 20.68 -3.33 16.06
N ALA A 508 21.64 -4.00 15.43
CA ALA A 508 21.34 -5.11 14.53
C ALA A 508 20.93 -6.33 15.35
N LYS A 509 19.83 -6.98 14.98
CA LYS A 509 19.38 -8.24 15.57
C LYS A 509 20.42 -9.31 15.20
N ASN A 510 21.41 -9.52 16.07
CA ASN A 510 22.45 -10.54 15.90
C ASN A 510 21.79 -11.88 15.60
N ALA A 511 21.76 -12.25 14.34
CA ALA A 511 21.41 -13.56 13.91
C ALA A 511 22.33 -13.90 12.75
N THR A 512 22.59 -15.18 12.62
CA THR A 512 23.39 -15.84 11.60
C THR A 512 22.78 -15.61 10.21
N ASN A 513 22.81 -14.37 9.73
CA ASN A 513 22.05 -13.95 8.56
C ASN A 513 22.80 -14.35 7.28
N ASN A 514 22.09 -15.07 6.40
CA ASN A 514 22.54 -15.40 5.04
C ASN A 514 22.10 -14.33 4.03
N THR A 515 21.54 -13.22 4.52
CA THR A 515 20.88 -12.13 3.78
C THR A 515 21.48 -10.79 4.19
N ASP A 516 21.73 -9.92 3.21
CA ASP A 516 22.16 -8.56 3.47
C ASP A 516 20.99 -7.73 4.02
N ASN A 517 21.18 -7.17 5.20
CA ASN A 517 20.17 -6.36 5.87
C ASN A 517 20.53 -4.88 5.80
N SER A 518 19.55 -4.02 5.52
CA SER A 518 19.75 -2.58 5.59
C SER A 518 18.55 -1.82 6.16
N ALA A 519 18.81 -0.66 6.76
CA ALA A 519 17.76 0.23 7.24
C ALA A 519 18.13 1.70 7.04
N ILE A 520 17.17 2.53 6.65
CA ILE A 520 17.34 3.99 6.61
C ILE A 520 16.81 4.58 7.91
N LEU A 521 17.63 5.38 8.60
CA LEU A 521 17.18 6.18 9.74
C LEU A 521 16.36 7.36 9.24
N ARG A 522 15.13 7.49 9.76
CA ARG A 522 14.30 8.65 9.46
C ARG A 522 13.82 9.29 10.74
N ILE A 523 14.10 10.58 10.89
CA ILE A 523 13.61 11.40 12.01
C ILE A 523 12.56 12.35 11.48
N TYR A 524 11.45 12.41 12.19
CA TYR A 524 10.28 13.22 11.90
C TYR A 524 10.15 14.28 12.98
N VAL A 525 9.82 15.50 12.61
CA VAL A 525 9.23 16.51 13.49
C VAL A 525 7.72 16.45 13.32
N ILE A 526 6.98 16.38 14.42
CA ILE A 526 5.53 16.26 14.48
C ILE A 526 4.97 17.50 15.17
N GLN A 527 4.13 18.21 14.44
CA GLN A 527 3.32 19.35 14.87
C GLN A 527 1.83 18.93 14.85
N PRO A 528 0.92 19.67 15.51
CA PRO A 528 -0.49 19.29 15.61
C PRO A 528 -1.18 18.91 14.28
N ASN A 529 -0.76 19.51 13.15
CA ASN A 529 -1.38 19.30 11.84
C ASN A 529 -0.38 18.83 10.75
N GLN A 530 0.89 18.56 11.10
CA GLN A 530 1.92 18.26 10.10
C GLN A 530 3.01 17.37 10.69
N SER A 531 3.54 16.46 9.88
CA SER A 531 4.81 15.80 10.15
C SER A 531 5.79 16.09 9.01
N THR A 532 7.06 16.31 9.35
CA THR A 532 8.11 16.69 8.41
C THR A 532 9.39 15.89 8.68
N ILE A 533 9.98 15.30 7.64
CA ILE A 533 11.24 14.53 7.71
C ILE A 533 12.42 15.49 7.79
N VAL A 534 13.33 15.20 8.72
CA VAL A 534 14.57 15.96 8.86
C VAL A 534 15.67 15.34 8.00
N LYS A 535 15.82 15.81 6.75
CA LYS A 535 16.82 15.32 5.77
C LYS A 535 18.23 15.92 5.92
N THR A 536 18.46 16.75 6.92
CA THR A 536 19.73 17.46 7.14
C THR A 536 20.30 17.18 8.52
N LEU A 537 19.79 16.16 9.23
CA LEU A 537 20.35 15.73 10.51
C LEU A 537 21.75 15.12 10.38
N THR A 538 22.39 15.19 9.22
CA THR A 538 23.72 14.64 8.90
C THR A 538 24.87 15.57 9.30
N GLY A 539 24.60 16.71 9.93
CA GLY A 539 25.65 17.66 10.33
C GLY A 539 26.24 18.39 9.12
N SER A 540 27.57 18.49 9.05
CA SER A 540 28.30 19.08 7.90
C SER A 540 28.53 18.11 6.75
N ASP A 541 27.96 16.91 6.80
CA ASP A 541 28.26 15.84 5.86
C ASP A 541 27.47 15.97 4.53
N ILE A 542 28.00 15.40 3.44
CA ILE A 542 27.49 15.58 2.06
C ILE A 542 26.23 14.78 1.71
N PHE A 543 25.82 13.85 2.58
CA PHE A 543 24.66 12.98 2.40
C PHE A 543 23.47 13.47 3.26
N LYS A 544 22.27 12.94 2.99
CA LYS A 544 21.00 13.44 3.58
C LYS A 544 20.39 12.54 4.65
N GLU A 545 20.67 11.24 4.63
CA GLU A 545 20.14 10.27 5.59
C GLU A 545 21.21 9.22 5.90
N TYR A 546 21.19 8.66 7.12
CA TYR A 546 22.05 7.55 7.48
C TYR A 546 21.41 6.22 7.11
N LYS A 547 22.20 5.35 6.45
CA LYS A 547 21.84 3.98 6.14
C LYS A 547 22.63 3.02 7.03
N PHE A 548 21.94 2.20 7.81
CA PHE A 548 22.53 1.09 8.52
C PHE A 548 22.65 -0.13 7.62
N ILE A 549 23.77 -0.83 7.70
CA ILE A 549 24.01 -2.08 6.98
C ILE A 549 24.54 -3.13 7.96
N GLU A 550 23.94 -4.31 7.88
CA GLU A 550 24.45 -5.54 8.49
C GLU A 550 24.67 -6.54 7.34
N PRO A 551 25.91 -6.71 6.87
CA PRO A 551 26.21 -7.62 5.77
C PRO A 551 25.99 -9.08 6.19
N ALA A 552 25.63 -9.94 5.23
CA ALA A 552 25.52 -11.37 5.47
C ALA A 552 26.84 -11.95 6.01
N ASN A 553 26.76 -12.90 6.95
CA ASN A 553 27.93 -13.63 7.41
C ASN A 553 28.38 -14.60 6.32
N VAL A 554 29.40 -14.23 5.54
CA VAL A 554 30.09 -15.19 4.69
C VAL A 554 30.82 -16.17 5.61
N LYS A 555 30.31 -17.40 5.75
CA LYS A 555 31.11 -18.49 6.30
C LYS A 555 32.32 -18.67 5.37
N ASN A 556 33.51 -18.31 5.84
CA ASN A 556 34.74 -18.82 5.25
C ASN A 556 34.86 -20.32 5.50
#